data_AF-A0A6H0ZQS1-F1
#
_entry.id   AF-A0A6H0ZQS1-F1
#
_cell.length_a   1.000
_cell.length_b   1.000
_cell.length_c   1.000
_cell.angle_alpha   90.00
_cell.angle_beta   90.00
_cell.angle_gamma   90.00
#
_symmetry.space_group_name_H-M   'P 1'
#
loop_
_entity.id
_entity.type
_entity.pdbx_description
1 polymer ?
#
loop_
_entity_poly.entity_id
_entity_poly.type
_entity_poly.pdbx_seq_one_letter_code
_entity_poly.pdbx_strand_id
1 'polypeptide(L)'
;MAEIVRIPRRAIAAAEAGVSVFNDHNVRLIEFYETKGIEFLGELTLGKEVARAGARWRVPADLDTVDIGEYHAVNGGVSFQAARALLGLKQTQIAERTGLKSGAIGRVEAGELWPSIIDKLRDFYIKSGVEFLGWSDAHTQLYYGVGARWAV
;
A
#
# COMPACT_ATOMS: atom_id res chain seq x y z
N MET A 1 -9.92 12.79 14.38
CA MET A 1 -9.65 12.38 12.98
C MET A 1 -10.72 11.41 12.45
N ALA A 2 -12.02 11.74 12.58
CA ALA A 2 -13.13 10.90 12.09
C ALA A 2 -14.30 11.72 11.49
N GLU A 3 -14.07 12.99 11.14
CA GLU A 3 -15.18 13.94 10.91
C GLU A 3 -15.35 14.40 9.45
N ILE A 4 -14.42 14.08 8.54
CA ILE A 4 -14.49 14.61 7.16
C ILE A 4 -15.32 13.71 6.22
N VAL A 5 -15.52 12.43 6.56
CA VAL A 5 -16.43 11.56 5.81
C VAL A 5 -17.20 10.73 6.83
N ARG A 6 -18.53 10.94 6.95
CA ARG A 6 -19.43 10.20 7.87
C ARG A 6 -19.58 8.73 7.45
N ILE A 7 -18.49 7.99 7.34
CA ILE A 7 -18.48 6.57 6.99
C ILE A 7 -18.18 5.78 8.26
N PRO A 8 -19.06 4.86 8.68
CA PRO A 8 -18.80 4.03 9.85
C PRO A 8 -17.62 3.09 9.57
N ARG A 9 -16.73 2.90 10.55
CA ARG A 9 -15.51 2.05 10.44
C ARG A 9 -15.77 0.63 9.95
N ARG A 10 -16.98 0.09 10.18
CA ARG A 10 -17.41 -1.23 9.67
C ARG A 10 -17.61 -1.24 8.16
N ALA A 11 -18.04 -0.13 7.56
CA ALA A 11 -18.18 -0.01 6.10
C ALA A 11 -16.82 0.04 5.40
N ILE A 12 -15.83 0.70 6.02
CA ILE A 12 -14.44 0.72 5.54
C ILE A 12 -13.89 -0.72 5.52
N ALA A 13 -14.01 -1.44 6.63
CA ALA A 13 -13.54 -2.83 6.71
C ALA A 13 -14.26 -3.79 5.74
N ALA A 14 -15.54 -3.55 5.44
CA ALA A 14 -16.29 -4.35 4.47
C ALA A 14 -15.84 -4.09 3.02
N ALA A 15 -15.48 -2.85 2.70
CA ALA A 15 -14.88 -2.48 1.43
C ALA A 15 -13.47 -3.09 1.27
N GLU A 16 -12.62 -2.98 2.31
CA GLU A 16 -11.28 -3.59 2.34
C GLU A 16 -11.32 -5.13 2.23
N ALA A 17 -12.42 -5.76 2.69
CA ALA A 17 -12.63 -7.20 2.60
C ALA A 17 -13.21 -7.69 1.26
N GLY A 18 -13.45 -6.79 0.29
CA GLY A 18 -13.96 -7.17 -1.04
C GLY A 18 -15.44 -7.59 -1.09
N VAL A 19 -16.23 -7.28 -0.06
CA VAL A 19 -17.64 -7.73 0.07
C VAL A 19 -18.65 -6.76 -0.57
N SER A 20 -18.21 -5.67 -1.19
CA SER A 20 -19.11 -4.59 -1.57
C SER A 20 -19.82 -4.81 -2.92
N VAL A 21 -21.15 -4.94 -2.86
CA VAL A 21 -22.03 -4.43 -3.92
C VAL A 21 -21.73 -2.93 -4.05
N PHE A 22 -21.35 -2.46 -5.24
CA PHE A 22 -20.99 -1.06 -5.52
C PHE A 22 -21.99 -0.07 -4.88
N ASN A 23 -21.62 0.46 -3.71
CA ASN A 23 -22.43 1.37 -2.92
C ASN A 23 -21.71 2.73 -2.89
N ASP A 24 -22.47 3.83 -2.89
CA ASP A 24 -22.03 5.25 -2.85
C ASP A 24 -20.86 5.49 -1.86
N HIS A 25 -20.77 4.71 -0.80
CA HIS A 25 -19.72 4.74 0.20
C HIS A 25 -18.32 4.39 -0.34
N ASN A 26 -18.21 3.41 -1.25
CA ASN A 26 -16.91 3.03 -1.82
C ASN A 26 -16.37 4.11 -2.74
N VAL A 27 -17.24 4.73 -3.54
CA VAL A 27 -16.87 5.84 -4.41
C VAL A 27 -16.33 7.00 -3.57
N ARG A 28 -17.02 7.36 -2.49
CA ARG A 28 -16.55 8.39 -1.54
C ARG A 28 -15.23 8.05 -0.86
N LEU A 29 -14.97 6.77 -0.58
CA LEU A 29 -13.68 6.34 -0.04
C LEU A 29 -12.58 6.48 -1.08
N ILE A 30 -12.83 6.07 -2.32
CA ILE A 30 -11.88 6.22 -3.43
C ILE A 30 -11.54 7.70 -3.60
N GLU A 31 -12.54 8.56 -3.77
CA GLU A 31 -12.36 10.01 -3.90
C GLU A 31 -11.57 10.59 -2.72
N PHE A 32 -11.92 10.20 -1.49
CA PHE A 32 -11.19 10.65 -0.31
C PHE A 32 -9.72 10.27 -0.36
N TYR A 33 -9.39 9.01 -0.64
CA TYR A 33 -7.99 8.57 -0.71
C TYR A 33 -7.24 9.21 -1.87
N GLU A 34 -7.89 9.42 -3.01
CA GLU A 34 -7.33 10.15 -4.14
C GLU A 34 -7.02 11.60 -3.81
N THR A 35 -7.88 12.29 -3.05
CA THR A 35 -7.58 13.65 -2.55
C THR A 35 -6.43 13.68 -1.55
N LYS A 36 -6.12 12.54 -0.90
CA LYS A 36 -4.93 12.40 -0.06
C LYS A 36 -3.68 12.00 -0.84
N GLY A 37 -3.80 11.82 -2.16
CA GLY A 37 -2.69 11.45 -3.03
C GLY A 37 -2.45 9.95 -3.13
N ILE A 38 -3.44 9.10 -2.83
CA ILE A 38 -3.39 7.66 -3.13
C ILE A 38 -3.95 7.41 -4.53
N GLU A 39 -3.31 6.54 -5.29
CA GLU A 39 -3.80 6.01 -6.57
C GLU A 39 -4.20 4.55 -6.39
N PHE A 40 -5.42 4.20 -6.82
CA PHE A 40 -5.86 2.82 -6.92
C PHE A 40 -5.43 2.23 -8.27
N LEU A 41 -4.95 1.00 -8.23
CA LEU A 41 -4.39 0.30 -9.37
C LEU A 41 -5.22 -0.94 -9.70
N GLY A 42 -5.24 -1.30 -10.97
CA GLY A 42 -5.85 -2.52 -11.48
C GLY A 42 -5.87 -2.53 -13.01
N GLU A 43 -5.82 -3.71 -13.59
CA GLU A 43 -5.89 -3.93 -15.03
C GLU A 43 -7.25 -4.57 -15.37
N LEU A 44 -8.05 -3.87 -16.17
CA LEU A 44 -9.34 -4.37 -16.62
C LEU A 44 -9.19 -5.07 -17.98
N THR A 45 -9.52 -6.35 -18.03
CA THR A 45 -9.70 -7.08 -19.29
C THR A 45 -11.18 -7.39 -19.49
N LEU A 46 -11.74 -7.05 -20.65
CA LEU A 46 -13.16 -7.29 -20.95
C LEU A 46 -13.52 -8.77 -20.74
N GLY A 47 -14.56 -9.01 -19.93
CA GLY A 47 -15.04 -10.36 -19.62
C GLY A 47 -14.22 -11.12 -18.56
N LYS A 48 -13.26 -10.48 -17.88
CA LYS A 48 -12.47 -11.06 -16.79
C LYS A 48 -12.53 -10.19 -15.54
N GLU A 49 -12.12 -10.76 -14.41
CA GLU A 49 -11.90 -10.02 -13.17
C GLU A 49 -10.74 -9.01 -13.32
N VAL A 50 -10.73 -7.99 -12.47
CA VAL A 50 -9.65 -6.99 -12.42
C VAL A 50 -8.37 -7.67 -11.95
N ALA A 51 -7.33 -7.62 -12.78
CA ALA A 51 -6.02 -8.15 -12.49
C ALA A 51 -5.15 -7.10 -11.77
N ARG A 52 -4.11 -7.55 -11.07
CA ARG A 52 -3.06 -6.68 -10.50
C ARG A 52 -3.56 -5.52 -9.63
N ALA A 53 -4.66 -5.74 -8.91
CA ALA A 53 -5.27 -4.72 -8.08
C ALA A 53 -4.33 -4.30 -6.93
N GLY A 54 -4.35 -3.02 -6.55
CA GLY A 54 -3.53 -2.50 -5.47
C GLY A 54 -3.67 -1.00 -5.26
N ALA A 55 -2.76 -0.43 -4.49
CA ALA A 55 -2.71 1.02 -4.28
C ALA A 55 -1.29 1.50 -4.03
N ARG A 56 -1.02 2.76 -4.40
CA ARG A 56 0.25 3.45 -4.13
C ARG A 56 0.04 4.92 -3.87
N TRP A 57 1.06 5.60 -3.35
CA TRP A 57 1.10 7.06 -3.41
C TRP A 57 1.21 7.56 -4.86
N ARG A 58 0.67 8.74 -5.13
CA ARG A 58 0.81 9.42 -6.42
C ARG A 58 2.28 9.63 -6.74
N VAL A 59 2.64 9.35 -7.98
CA VAL A 59 3.99 9.53 -8.51
C VAL A 59 4.05 10.86 -9.24
N PRO A 60 5.10 11.68 -9.01
CA PRO A 60 5.33 12.85 -9.84
C PRO A 60 5.56 12.46 -11.31
N ALA A 61 4.98 13.20 -12.26
CA ALA A 61 5.15 12.92 -13.69
C ALA A 61 6.60 13.13 -14.15
N ASP A 62 7.30 14.07 -13.52
CA ASP A 62 8.71 14.39 -13.75
C ASP A 62 9.35 14.71 -12.38
N LEU A 63 10.46 14.06 -12.05
CA LEU A 63 11.12 14.24 -10.75
C LEU A 63 12.02 15.49 -10.74
N ASP A 64 12.44 15.97 -11.90
CA ASP A 64 13.43 17.07 -12.00
C ASP A 64 12.80 18.45 -11.82
N THR A 65 11.49 18.55 -12.01
CA THR A 65 10.75 19.83 -12.05
C THR A 65 9.69 19.98 -10.95
N VAL A 66 9.54 18.97 -10.10
CA VAL A 66 8.41 18.90 -9.16
C VAL A 66 8.68 19.56 -7.82
N ASP A 67 7.67 20.30 -7.34
CA ASP A 67 7.59 20.75 -5.96
C ASP A 67 7.39 19.53 -5.04
N ILE A 68 8.48 19.12 -4.39
CA ILE A 68 8.56 17.96 -3.50
C ILE A 68 7.49 18.01 -2.40
N GLY A 69 7.00 19.19 -2.03
CA GLY A 69 6.00 19.37 -0.98
C GLY A 69 4.59 18.83 -1.33
N GLU A 70 4.29 18.61 -2.61
CA GLU A 70 2.96 18.15 -3.05
C GLU A 70 2.81 16.62 -3.01
N TYR A 71 3.92 15.88 -2.94
CA TYR A 71 3.94 14.43 -3.05
C TYR A 71 4.37 13.76 -1.74
N HIS A 72 3.80 12.58 -1.48
CA HIS A 72 4.19 11.80 -0.33
C HIS A 72 5.52 11.08 -0.59
N ALA A 73 6.58 11.58 0.05
CA ALA A 73 7.91 11.01 0.01
C ALA A 73 8.22 10.23 1.29
N VAL A 74 8.87 9.07 1.17
CA VAL A 74 9.30 8.24 2.30
C VAL A 74 10.75 7.79 2.17
N ASN A 75 11.40 7.50 3.30
CA ASN A 75 12.78 7.04 3.35
C ASN A 75 13.00 5.58 2.91
N GLY A 76 11.92 4.83 2.62
CA GLY A 76 12.00 3.42 2.23
C GLY A 76 11.10 3.12 1.03
N GLY A 77 11.66 2.47 0.01
CA GLY A 77 10.97 2.20 -1.26
C GLY A 77 9.91 1.09 -1.24
N VAL A 78 9.55 0.57 -0.06
CA VAL A 78 8.57 -0.51 0.06
C VAL A 78 7.60 -0.23 1.20
N SER A 79 6.30 -0.44 0.97
CA SER A 79 5.27 -0.35 2.01
C SER A 79 4.84 -1.74 2.46
N PHE A 80 5.43 -2.23 3.56
CA PHE A 80 5.02 -3.50 4.17
C PHE A 80 3.61 -3.44 4.75
N GLN A 81 3.16 -2.26 5.19
CA GLN A 81 1.78 -2.08 5.65
C GLN A 81 0.78 -2.28 4.50
N ALA A 82 1.05 -1.69 3.33
CA ALA A 82 0.21 -1.87 2.15
C ALA A 82 0.20 -3.34 1.70
N ALA A 83 1.36 -3.98 1.64
CA ALA A 83 1.47 -5.40 1.30
C ALA A 83 0.70 -6.30 2.29
N ARG A 84 0.78 -6.00 3.60
CA ARG A 84 0.03 -6.73 4.63
C ARG A 84 -1.48 -6.56 4.47
N ALA A 85 -1.93 -5.34 4.24
CA ALA A 85 -3.33 -5.02 4.02
C ALA A 85 -3.86 -5.73 2.77
N LEU A 86 -3.08 -5.75 1.69
CA LEU A 86 -3.42 -6.45 0.45
C LEU A 86 -3.60 -7.96 0.65
N LEU A 87 -2.75 -8.59 1.47
CA LEU A 87 -2.91 -10.00 1.84
C LEU A 87 -4.00 -10.26 2.89
N GLY A 88 -4.59 -9.22 3.49
CA GLY A 88 -5.57 -9.36 4.57
C GLY A 88 -5.01 -10.02 5.85
N LEU A 89 -3.68 -9.98 6.05
CA LEU A 89 -3.02 -10.67 7.17
C LEU A 89 -2.78 -9.76 8.38
N LYS A 90 -2.76 -10.38 9.56
CA LYS A 90 -2.27 -9.76 10.80
C LYS A 90 -0.75 -9.92 10.92
N GLN A 91 -0.10 -9.00 11.64
CA GLN A 91 1.34 -9.10 11.93
C GLN A 91 1.71 -10.42 12.62
N THR A 92 0.83 -10.95 13.48
CA THR A 92 1.04 -12.25 14.15
C THR A 92 1.07 -13.42 13.17
N GLN A 93 0.22 -13.40 12.14
CA GLN A 93 0.20 -14.45 11.11
C GLN A 93 1.46 -14.40 10.23
N ILE A 94 1.98 -13.20 9.96
CA ILE A 94 3.25 -13.04 9.23
C ILE A 94 4.42 -13.49 10.11
N ALA A 95 4.40 -13.15 11.41
CA ALA A 95 5.39 -13.61 12.37
C ALA A 95 5.48 -15.14 12.41
N GLU A 96 4.34 -15.83 12.47
CA GLU A 96 4.27 -17.30 12.41
C GLU A 96 4.87 -17.86 11.11
N ARG A 97 4.54 -17.26 9.96
CA ARG A 97 5.00 -17.74 8.64
C ARG A 97 6.47 -17.45 8.36
N THR A 98 7.01 -16.37 8.93
CA THR A 98 8.39 -15.92 8.68
C THR A 98 9.35 -16.26 9.82
N GLY A 99 8.85 -16.69 10.96
CA GLY A 99 9.63 -16.85 12.20
C GLY A 99 10.18 -15.54 12.76
N LEU A 100 9.69 -14.39 12.30
CA LEU A 100 10.04 -13.08 12.83
C LEU A 100 9.17 -12.74 14.05
N LYS A 101 9.64 -11.85 14.93
CA LYS A 101 8.82 -11.34 16.03
C LYS A 101 7.84 -10.29 15.51
N SER A 102 6.56 -10.35 15.90
CA SER A 102 5.54 -9.35 15.51
C SER A 102 5.97 -7.90 15.78
N GLY A 103 6.66 -7.64 16.90
CA GLY A 103 7.18 -6.31 17.22
C GLY A 103 8.28 -5.84 16.27
N ALA A 104 9.08 -6.75 15.73
CA ALA A 104 10.09 -6.41 14.71
C ALA A 104 9.42 -6.08 13.36
N ILE A 105 8.37 -6.83 13.00
CA ILE A 105 7.54 -6.52 11.82
C ILE A 105 6.90 -5.14 11.97
N GLY A 106 6.31 -4.84 13.13
CA GLY A 106 5.70 -3.54 13.39
C GLY A 106 6.66 -2.37 13.31
N ARG A 107 7.91 -2.54 13.78
CA ARG A 107 8.97 -1.52 13.66
C ARG A 107 9.37 -1.24 12.22
N VAL A 108 9.58 -2.30 11.43
CA VAL A 108 9.89 -2.18 10.01
C VAL A 108 8.70 -1.59 9.23
N GLU A 109 7.47 -1.99 9.55
CA GLU A 109 6.24 -1.37 9.01
C GLU A 109 6.13 0.11 9.38
N ALA A 110 6.68 0.55 10.51
CA ALA A 110 6.72 1.94 10.94
C ALA A 110 7.90 2.74 10.34
N GLY A 111 8.73 2.11 9.51
CA GLY A 111 9.85 2.77 8.81
C GLY A 111 11.23 2.57 9.43
N GLU A 112 11.36 1.69 10.43
CA GLU A 112 12.68 1.36 10.99
C GLU A 112 13.51 0.55 9.98
N LEU A 113 14.72 1.03 9.69
CA LEU A 113 15.62 0.42 8.73
C LEU A 113 16.39 -0.74 9.37
N TRP A 114 15.88 -1.96 9.17
CA TRP A 114 16.55 -3.19 9.61
C TRP A 114 16.75 -4.16 8.43
N PRO A 115 17.89 -4.09 7.73
CA PRO A 115 18.07 -4.73 6.42
C PRO A 115 17.72 -6.22 6.39
N SER A 116 18.19 -7.00 7.37
CA SER A 116 17.95 -8.45 7.42
C SER A 116 16.47 -8.81 7.60
N ILE A 117 15.69 -7.98 8.29
CA ILE A 117 14.24 -8.18 8.44
C ILE A 117 13.50 -7.69 7.20
N ILE A 118 13.92 -6.55 6.64
CA ILE A 118 13.37 -5.99 5.41
C ILE A 118 13.48 -7.01 4.27
N ASP A 119 14.66 -7.60 4.06
CA ASP A 119 14.88 -8.57 2.98
C ASP A 119 14.00 -9.81 3.17
N LYS A 120 13.94 -10.34 4.40
CA LYS A 120 13.11 -11.52 4.71
C LYS A 120 11.62 -11.25 4.51
N LEU A 121 11.13 -10.08 4.91
CA LEU A 121 9.73 -9.69 4.71
C LEU A 121 9.45 -9.46 3.23
N ARG A 122 10.34 -8.77 2.51
CA ARG A 122 10.23 -8.53 1.07
C ARG A 122 10.08 -9.84 0.32
N ASP A 123 10.95 -10.81 0.58
CA ASP A 123 10.89 -12.14 -0.01
C ASP A 123 9.58 -12.86 0.28
N PHE A 124 9.10 -12.78 1.53
CA PHE A 124 7.83 -13.39 1.93
C PHE A 124 6.66 -12.81 1.12
N TYR A 125 6.56 -11.49 1.00
CA TYR A 125 5.47 -10.83 0.28
C TYR A 125 5.53 -11.09 -1.22
N ILE A 126 6.73 -11.04 -1.83
CA ILE A 126 6.91 -11.36 -3.26
C ILE A 126 6.48 -12.80 -3.54
N LYS A 127 6.91 -13.77 -2.71
CA LYS A 127 6.48 -15.18 -2.83
C LYS A 127 4.99 -15.37 -2.59
N SER A 128 4.34 -14.44 -1.88
CA SER A 128 2.89 -14.42 -1.65
C SER A 128 2.12 -13.72 -2.77
N GLY A 129 2.77 -13.32 -3.86
CA GLY A 129 2.14 -12.70 -5.03
C GLY A 129 2.04 -11.18 -4.97
N VAL A 130 2.71 -10.52 -4.03
CA VAL A 130 2.71 -9.06 -3.93
C VAL A 130 3.86 -8.45 -4.74
N GLU A 131 3.56 -7.44 -5.53
CA GLU A 131 4.52 -6.56 -6.19
C GLU A 131 4.61 -5.24 -5.40
N PHE A 132 5.82 -4.88 -4.98
CA PHE A 132 6.08 -3.58 -4.37
C PHE A 132 6.26 -2.50 -5.44
N LEU A 133 5.73 -1.33 -5.16
CA LEU A 133 5.83 -0.15 -6.01
C LEU A 133 6.62 0.93 -5.27
N GLY A 134 7.34 1.74 -6.03
CA GLY A 134 8.13 2.85 -5.50
C GLY A 134 9.29 3.16 -6.43
N TRP A 135 9.64 4.44 -6.51
CA TRP A 135 10.75 4.96 -7.31
C TRP A 135 11.64 5.82 -6.42
N SER A 136 12.96 5.62 -6.50
CA SER A 136 13.93 6.44 -5.78
C SER A 136 14.39 7.61 -6.63
N ASP A 137 14.42 8.79 -6.05
CA ASP A 137 15.22 9.90 -6.58
C ASP A 137 16.66 9.80 -6.03
N ALA A 138 17.63 9.70 -6.92
CA ALA A 138 19.04 9.57 -6.58
C ALA A 138 19.59 10.82 -5.86
N HIS A 139 19.03 12.00 -6.12
CA HIS A 139 19.47 13.26 -5.54
C HIS A 139 18.99 13.43 -4.10
N THR A 140 17.72 13.16 -3.83
CA THR A 140 17.12 13.33 -2.50
C THR A 140 17.21 12.09 -1.62
N GLN A 141 17.53 10.91 -2.20
CA GLN A 141 17.48 9.60 -1.53
C GLN A 141 16.08 9.27 -0.97
N LEU A 142 15.05 9.95 -1.47
CA LEU A 142 13.66 9.71 -1.11
C LEU A 142 12.98 8.79 -2.12
N TYR A 143 11.95 8.10 -1.66
CA TYR A 143 11.10 7.26 -2.48
C TYR A 143 9.72 7.87 -2.64
N TYR A 144 9.26 7.91 -3.89
CA TYR A 144 7.91 8.33 -4.28
C TYR A 144 7.14 7.15 -4.85
N GLY A 145 5.82 7.25 -4.90
CA GLY A 145 5.02 6.17 -5.50
C GLY A 145 4.96 4.90 -4.67
N VAL A 146 5.33 4.96 -3.39
CA VAL A 146 5.49 3.76 -2.59
C VAL A 146 4.11 3.11 -2.36
N GLY A 147 4.03 1.82 -2.61
CA GLY A 147 2.77 1.08 -2.55
C GLY A 147 2.93 -0.42 -2.75
N ALA A 148 1.82 -1.10 -2.93
CA ALA A 148 1.78 -2.53 -3.20
C ALA A 148 0.58 -2.89 -4.09
N ARG A 149 0.75 -3.87 -4.96
CA ARG A 149 -0.32 -4.47 -5.77
C ARG A 149 -0.13 -5.97 -5.93
N TRP A 150 -1.14 -6.66 -6.45
CA TRP A 150 -0.98 -8.03 -6.89
C TRP A 150 -0.07 -8.11 -8.12
N ALA A 151 0.83 -9.09 -8.14
CA ALA A 151 1.72 -9.31 -9.27
C ALA A 151 0.97 -9.81 -10.51
N VAL A 152 -0.12 -10.54 -10.30
CA VAL A 152 -1.01 -11.11 -11.33
C VAL A 152 -2.45 -10.74 -11.00
#